data_AF-A0A955QIS2-F1
#
_entry.id   AF-A0A955QIS2-F1
#
_cell.length_a   1.000
_cell.length_b   1.000
_cell.length_c   1.000
_cell.angle_alpha   90.00
_cell.angle_beta   90.00
_cell.angle_gamma   90.00
#
_symmetry.space_group_name_H-M   'P 1'
#
loop_
_entity.id
_entity.type
_entity.pdbx_description
1 polymer ?
#
loop_
_entity_poly.entity_id
_entity_poly.type
_entity_poly.pdbx_seq_one_letter_code
_entity_poly.pdbx_strand_id
1 'polypeptide(L)'
;TFCGTATTIISGAVAERMRFGGYLIIALFVSAGIYPVIGHWIWGGNSEGHPSGWLQQMGFLDFAGATVVHSTAGWVALAAILVIGPRHGRFTIHGGTIKGHNLPLSALGLFLLSVGWLGFNGGSSTPDSQSLPLVLVNTTLA
;
A
#
# COMPACT_ATOMS: atom_id res chain seq x y z
N THR A 1 -8.29 1.01 8.09
CA THR A 1 -8.37 0.66 6.65
C THR A 1 -7.01 0.70 5.96
N PHE A 2 -6.15 1.70 6.21
CA PHE A 2 -4.81 1.85 5.60
C PHE A 2 -3.90 0.62 5.80
N CYS A 3 -3.86 0.05 7.00
CA CYS A 3 -3.16 -1.21 7.26
C CYS A 3 -3.66 -2.35 6.37
N GLY A 4 -4.98 -2.42 6.14
CA GLY A 4 -5.58 -3.39 5.24
C GLY A 4 -5.09 -3.20 3.80
N THR A 5 -5.03 -1.95 3.33
CA THR A 5 -4.46 -1.61 2.01
C THR A 5 -3.01 -2.06 1.88
N ALA A 6 -2.17 -1.80 2.90
CA ALA A 6 -0.77 -2.25 2.89
C ALA A 6 -0.69 -3.79 2.75
N THR A 7 -1.51 -4.51 3.51
CA THR A 7 -1.56 -5.97 3.45
C THR A 7 -2.05 -6.50 2.10
N THR A 8 -3.10 -5.91 1.52
CA THR A 8 -3.71 -6.43 0.28
C THR A 8 -2.87 -6.16 -0.96
N ILE A 9 -2.03 -5.11 -0.98
CA ILE A 9 -1.03 -4.89 -2.05
C ILE A 9 -0.14 -6.13 -2.22
N ILE A 10 0.28 -6.74 -1.11
CA ILE A 10 1.16 -7.91 -1.14
C ILE A 10 0.45 -9.10 -1.80
N SER A 11 -0.85 -9.26 -1.60
CA SER A 11 -1.63 -10.39 -2.15
C SER A 11 -1.56 -10.45 -3.68
N GLY A 12 -1.66 -9.30 -4.36
CA GLY A 12 -1.54 -9.21 -5.81
C GLY A 12 -0.11 -9.56 -6.28
N ALA A 13 0.89 -9.13 -5.52
CA ALA A 13 2.29 -9.41 -5.81
C ALA A 13 2.60 -10.92 -5.71
N VAL A 14 2.00 -11.64 -4.75
CA VAL A 14 2.28 -13.06 -4.47
C VAL A 14 1.27 -14.06 -5.07
N ALA A 15 0.25 -13.57 -5.79
CA ALA A 15 -0.80 -14.38 -6.42
C ALA A 15 -0.27 -15.55 -7.27
N GLU A 16 -1.07 -16.61 -7.42
CA GLU A 16 -0.81 -17.81 -8.25
C GLU A 16 0.23 -18.81 -7.73
N ARG A 17 1.17 -18.43 -6.84
CA ARG A 17 2.18 -19.38 -6.30
C ARG A 17 2.31 -19.42 -4.78
N MET A 18 1.71 -18.45 -4.09
CA MET A 18 1.73 -18.41 -2.63
C MET A 18 0.60 -19.27 -2.04
N ARG A 19 0.94 -20.12 -1.08
CA ARG A 19 -0.06 -20.84 -0.29
C ARG A 19 -0.82 -19.87 0.60
N PHE A 20 -2.14 -20.07 0.73
CA PHE A 20 -3.01 -19.21 1.54
C PHE A 20 -2.53 -19.08 3.00
N GLY A 21 -2.11 -20.18 3.63
CA GLY A 21 -1.58 -20.14 5.00
C GLY A 21 -0.32 -19.26 5.13
N GLY A 22 0.56 -19.28 4.13
CA GLY A 22 1.71 -18.36 4.11
C GLY A 22 1.27 -16.89 4.02
N TYR A 23 0.17 -16.61 3.31
CA TYR A 23 -0.34 -15.26 3.14
C TYR A 23 -0.94 -14.73 4.44
N LEU A 24 -1.66 -15.58 5.18
CA LEU A 24 -2.14 -15.22 6.52
C LEU A 24 -1.00 -14.88 7.48
N ILE A 25 0.11 -15.60 7.41
CA ILE A 25 1.29 -15.31 8.23
C ILE A 25 1.89 -13.95 7.85
N ILE A 26 2.09 -13.67 6.56
CA ILE A 26 2.56 -12.34 6.13
C ILE A 26 1.59 -11.24 6.56
N ALA A 27 0.29 -11.44 6.38
CA ALA A 27 -0.73 -10.48 6.79
C ALA A 27 -0.65 -10.18 8.29
N LEU A 28 -0.44 -11.20 9.13
CA LEU A 28 -0.24 -11.04 10.57
C LEU A 28 1.02 -10.22 10.89
N PHE A 29 2.17 -10.57 10.30
CA PHE A 29 3.42 -9.83 10.54
C PHE A 29 3.37 -8.38 10.07
N VAL A 30 2.73 -8.14 8.91
CA VAL A 30 2.57 -6.79 8.38
C VAL A 30 1.65 -5.99 9.29
N SER A 31 0.48 -6.52 9.62
CA SER A 31 -0.54 -5.78 10.38
C SER A 31 -0.20 -5.56 11.85
N ALA A 32 0.41 -6.55 12.52
CA ALA A 32 0.73 -6.48 13.95
C ALA A 32 2.15 -5.97 14.23
N GLY A 33 3.04 -5.99 13.24
CA GLY A 33 4.46 -5.66 13.42
C GLY A 33 4.93 -4.53 12.51
N ILE A 34 5.15 -4.84 11.23
CA ILE A 34 5.86 -3.96 10.30
C ILE A 34 5.12 -2.63 10.11
N TYR A 35 3.83 -2.68 9.79
CA TYR A 35 3.01 -1.51 9.54
C TYR A 35 2.88 -0.58 10.76
N PRO A 36 2.49 -1.05 11.97
CA PRO A 36 2.36 -0.16 13.12
C PRO A 36 3.70 0.43 13.58
N VAL A 37 4.82 -0.28 13.43
CA VAL A 37 6.15 0.26 13.76
C VAL A 37 6.53 1.41 12.82
N ILE A 38 6.43 1.19 11.51
CA ILE A 38 6.73 2.23 10.51
C ILE A 38 5.74 3.40 10.62
N GLY A 39 4.45 3.09 10.81
CA GLY A 39 3.40 4.06 11.04
C GLY A 39 3.68 4.92 12.28
N HIS A 40 4.16 4.33 13.37
CA HIS A 40 4.56 5.10 14.55
C HIS A 40 5.74 6.02 14.28
N TRP A 41 6.74 5.59 13.49
CA TRP A 41 7.89 6.44 13.17
C TRP A 41 7.49 7.70 12.38
N ILE A 42 6.53 7.57 11.46
CA ILE A 42 6.17 8.60 10.48
C ILE A 42 4.93 9.42 10.91
N TRP A 43 3.95 8.80 11.57
CA TRP A 43 2.67 9.41 11.97
C TRP A 43 2.42 9.37 13.48
N GLY A 44 3.36 8.90 14.29
CA GLY A 44 3.17 8.81 15.73
C GLY A 44 3.05 10.20 16.36
N GLY A 45 1.92 10.47 17.02
CA GLY A 45 1.72 11.64 17.88
C GLY A 45 1.42 11.24 19.32
N ASN A 46 1.73 12.13 20.27
CA ASN A 46 1.32 11.98 21.66
C ASN A 46 -0.09 12.56 21.90
N SER A 47 -0.62 12.41 23.12
CA SER A 47 -1.94 12.91 23.52
C SER A 47 -2.11 14.43 23.43
N GLU A 48 -1.01 15.17 23.32
CA GLU A 48 -0.98 16.63 23.21
C GLU A 48 -0.86 17.09 21.74
N GLY A 49 -0.76 16.14 20.79
CA GLY A 49 -0.61 16.42 19.36
C GLY A 49 0.84 16.66 18.91
N HIS A 50 1.82 16.51 19.81
CA HIS A 50 3.24 16.60 19.44
C HIS A 50 3.72 15.31 18.76
N PRO A 51 4.58 15.42 17.73
CA PRO A 51 5.21 14.26 17.11
C PRO A 51 5.95 13.38 18.12
N SER A 52 5.56 12.12 18.22
CA SER A 52 6.26 11.08 18.99
C SER A 52 7.12 10.18 18.10
N GLY A 53 6.82 10.12 16.80
CA GLY A 53 7.60 9.37 15.81
C GLY A 53 8.91 10.08 15.48
N TRP A 54 10.03 9.36 15.50
CA TRP A 54 11.35 9.96 15.26
C TRP A 54 11.52 10.53 13.84
N LEU A 55 10.95 9.89 12.81
CA LEU A 55 10.97 10.43 11.44
C LEU A 55 10.11 11.68 11.34
N GLN A 56 8.94 11.68 11.99
CA GLN A 56 8.09 12.86 12.05
C GLN A 56 8.80 14.03 12.76
N GLN A 57 9.51 13.77 13.86
CA GLN A 57 10.30 14.77 14.59
C GLN A 57 11.46 15.33 13.76
N MET A 58 12.01 14.54 12.84
CA MET A 58 13.00 14.99 11.85
C MET A 58 12.39 15.78 10.68
N GLY A 59 11.07 15.92 10.62
CA GLY A 59 10.36 16.63 9.55
C GLY A 59 10.07 15.78 8.31
N PHE A 60 10.09 14.45 8.42
CA PHE A 60 9.64 13.57 7.33
C PHE A 60 8.14 13.74 7.10
N LEU A 61 7.75 13.94 5.84
CA LEU A 61 6.35 14.17 5.46
C LEU A 61 5.83 13.01 4.61
N ASP A 62 4.75 12.41 5.08
CA ASP A 62 3.97 11.44 4.32
C ASP A 62 2.48 11.73 4.53
N PHE A 63 1.85 12.40 3.57
CA PHE A 63 0.50 12.94 3.75
C PHE A 63 -0.57 11.86 3.89
N ALA A 64 -0.55 10.89 2.98
CA ALA A 64 -1.56 9.83 2.92
C ALA A 64 -0.96 8.41 2.88
N GLY A 65 0.35 8.25 3.05
CA GLY A 65 0.95 6.92 3.24
C GLY A 65 1.64 6.38 1.99
N ALA A 66 2.21 7.25 1.16
CA ALA A 66 3.07 6.85 0.06
C ALA A 66 4.21 5.94 0.56
N THR A 67 4.75 6.24 1.75
CA THR A 67 5.77 5.42 2.41
C THR A 67 5.16 4.43 3.38
N VAL A 68 4.35 4.90 4.33
CA VAL A 68 3.79 4.06 5.42
C VAL A 68 2.94 2.91 4.89
N VAL A 69 2.17 3.14 3.81
CA VAL A 69 1.29 2.13 3.22
C VAL A 69 1.95 1.50 1.99
N HIS A 70 2.20 2.30 0.95
CA HIS A 70 2.51 1.76 -0.37
C HIS A 70 3.96 1.26 -0.48
N SER A 71 4.95 2.07 -0.07
CA SER A 71 6.36 1.65 -0.10
C SER A 71 6.61 0.48 0.84
N THR A 72 6.10 0.54 2.07
CA THR A 72 6.20 -0.54 3.06
C THR A 72 5.66 -1.86 2.51
N ALA A 73 4.44 -1.84 1.94
CA ALA A 73 3.87 -3.01 1.30
C ALA A 73 4.67 -3.49 0.09
N GLY A 74 5.19 -2.55 -0.72
CA GLY A 74 6.05 -2.84 -1.86
C GLY A 74 7.35 -3.56 -1.48
N TRP A 75 8.00 -3.14 -0.41
CA TRP A 75 9.21 -3.80 0.09
C TRP A 75 8.94 -5.19 0.66
N VAL A 76 7.85 -5.35 1.40
CA VAL A 76 7.44 -6.68 1.89
C VAL A 76 7.07 -7.59 0.71
N ALA A 77 6.36 -7.06 -0.28
CA ALA A 77 6.03 -7.78 -1.51
C ALA A 77 7.28 -8.20 -2.27
N LEU A 78 8.28 -7.31 -2.41
CA LEU A 78 9.55 -7.63 -3.04
C LEU A 78 10.27 -8.76 -2.29
N ALA A 79 10.39 -8.65 -0.97
CA ALA A 79 11.00 -9.69 -0.14
C ALA A 79 10.28 -11.03 -0.31
N ALA A 80 8.95 -11.04 -0.30
CA ALA A 80 8.16 -12.25 -0.53
C ALA A 80 8.40 -12.85 -1.91
N ILE A 81 8.47 -12.03 -2.97
CA ILE A 81 8.75 -12.47 -4.34
C ILE A 81 10.15 -13.06 -4.47
N LEU A 82 11.15 -12.47 -3.80
CA LEU A 82 12.52 -12.99 -3.81
C LEU A 82 12.62 -14.38 -3.17
N VAL A 83 11.78 -14.68 -2.18
CA VAL A 83 11.75 -15.99 -1.51
C VAL A 83 10.96 -17.02 -2.31
N ILE A 84 9.74 -16.69 -2.76
CA ILE A 84 8.86 -17.65 -3.47
C ILE A 84 9.24 -17.83 -4.94
N GLY A 85 10.01 -16.90 -5.49
CA GLY A 85 10.47 -16.93 -6.87
C GLY A 85 9.45 -16.48 -7.92
N PRO A 86 9.86 -16.51 -9.19
CA PRO A 86 9.04 -16.09 -10.31
C PRO A 86 7.91 -17.08 -10.58
N ARG A 87 6.86 -16.60 -11.23
CA ARG A 87 5.80 -17.47 -11.76
C ARG A 87 6.36 -18.40 -12.83
N HIS A 88 5.89 -19.65 -12.84
CA HIS A 88 6.22 -20.60 -13.90
C HIS A 88 5.86 -20.02 -15.27
N GLY A 89 6.77 -20.18 -16.24
CA GLY A 89 6.58 -19.64 -17.60
C GLY A 89 6.74 -18.13 -17.74
N ARG A 90 7.01 -17.37 -16.65
CA ARG A 90 7.24 -15.92 -16.74
C ARG A 90 8.56 -15.57 -17.43
N PHE A 91 9.60 -16.36 -17.18
CA PHE A 91 10.93 -16.17 -17.75
C PHE A 91 11.31 -17.44 -18.51
N THR A 92 11.28 -17.36 -19.84
CA THR A 92 11.67 -18.46 -20.73
C THR A 92 12.61 -17.92 -21.80
N ILE A 93 13.40 -18.80 -22.41
CA ILE A 93 14.36 -18.44 -23.48
C ILE A 93 13.70 -17.77 -24.69
N HIS A 94 12.40 -17.94 -24.86
CA HIS A 94 11.61 -17.38 -25.96
C HIS A 94 10.75 -16.17 -25.57
N GLY A 95 10.96 -15.60 -24.37
CA GLY A 95 10.23 -14.40 -23.93
C GLY A 95 8.84 -14.70 -23.34
N GLY A 96 8.78 -15.52 -22.29
CA GLY A 96 7.54 -15.84 -21.58
C GLY A 96 6.72 -14.62 -21.14
N THR A 97 5.44 -14.60 -21.49
CA THR A 97 4.48 -13.57 -21.07
C THR A 97 3.27 -14.22 -20.40
N ILE A 98 2.83 -13.65 -19.28
CA ILE A 98 1.60 -14.05 -18.62
C ILE A 98 0.55 -13.00 -18.94
N LYS A 99 -0.44 -13.38 -19.76
CA LYS A 99 -1.51 -12.47 -20.19
C LYS A 99 -2.58 -12.34 -19.10
N GLY A 100 -3.17 -11.17 -18.98
CA GLY A 100 -4.34 -10.96 -18.13
C GLY A 100 -5.53 -11.79 -18.64
N HIS A 101 -6.29 -12.36 -17.70
CA HIS A 101 -7.43 -13.24 -18.03
C HIS A 101 -8.72 -12.45 -18.30
N ASN A 102 -8.86 -11.25 -17.73
CA ASN A 102 -10.06 -10.41 -17.89
C ASN A 102 -9.70 -8.91 -17.80
N LEU A 103 -9.56 -8.27 -18.96
CA LEU A 103 -9.26 -6.83 -19.06
C LEU A 103 -10.41 -5.94 -18.55
N PRO A 104 -11.70 -6.19 -18.90
CA PRO A 104 -12.81 -5.43 -18.34
C PRO A 104 -12.85 -5.43 -16.80
N LEU A 105 -12.62 -6.58 -16.16
CA LEU A 105 -12.59 -6.68 -14.71
C LEU A 105 -11.42 -5.90 -14.11
N SER A 106 -10.27 -5.92 -14.78
CA SER A 106 -9.09 -5.15 -14.38
C SER A 106 -9.34 -3.64 -14.49
N ALA A 107 -10.03 -3.19 -15.55
CA ALA A 107 -10.42 -1.80 -15.73
C ALA A 107 -11.45 -1.34 -14.67
N LEU A 108 -12.41 -2.20 -14.32
CA LEU A 108 -13.33 -1.94 -13.21
C LEU A 108 -12.57 -1.80 -11.88
N GLY A 109 -11.62 -2.70 -11.62
CA GLY A 109 -10.75 -2.62 -10.43
C GLY A 109 -9.97 -1.30 -10.37
N LEU A 110 -9.38 -0.87 -11.50
CA LEU A 110 -8.71 0.43 -11.61
C LEU A 110 -9.66 1.59 -11.28
N PHE A 111 -10.86 1.61 -11.86
CA PHE A 111 -11.85 2.65 -11.58
C PHE A 111 -12.24 2.71 -10.10
N LEU A 112 -12.47 1.55 -9.48
CA LEU A 112 -12.78 1.47 -8.04
C LEU A 112 -11.61 1.95 -7.18
N LEU A 113 -10.37 1.64 -7.55
CA LEU A 113 -9.18 2.16 -6.88
C LEU A 113 -9.08 3.68 -7.04
N SER A 114 -9.33 4.25 -8.23
CA SER A 114 -9.32 5.70 -8.46
C SER A 114 -10.35 6.43 -7.60
N VAL A 115 -11.59 5.93 -7.54
CA VAL A 115 -12.63 6.50 -6.68
C VAL A 115 -12.27 6.35 -5.20
N GLY A 116 -11.77 5.18 -4.81
CA GLY A 116 -11.29 4.92 -3.44
C GLY A 116 -10.15 5.85 -3.03
N TRP A 117 -9.27 6.22 -3.96
CA TRP A 117 -8.12 7.08 -3.71
C TRP A 117 -8.53 8.51 -3.33
N LEU A 118 -9.66 9.00 -3.83
CA LEU A 118 -10.23 10.28 -3.40
C LEU A 118 -10.55 10.27 -1.90
N GLY A 119 -11.15 9.17 -1.41
CA GLY A 119 -11.39 8.98 0.02
C GLY A 119 -10.12 8.76 0.82
N PHE A 120 -9.14 8.06 0.24
CA PHE A 120 -7.85 7.78 0.87
C PHE A 120 -7.05 9.06 1.13
N ASN A 121 -6.86 9.91 0.11
CA ASN A 121 -6.14 11.18 0.24
C ASN A 121 -6.99 12.28 0.89
N GLY A 122 -8.26 12.39 0.48
CA GLY A 122 -9.18 13.40 1.03
C GLY A 122 -9.41 13.20 2.52
N GLY A 123 -9.58 11.94 2.97
CA GLY A 123 -9.74 11.59 4.37
C GLY A 123 -8.49 11.76 5.24
N SER A 124 -7.31 11.95 4.64
CA SER A 124 -6.08 12.33 5.36
C SER A 124 -6.00 13.83 5.67
N SER A 125 -6.91 14.64 5.12
CA SER A 125 -7.05 16.05 5.51
C SER A 125 -7.73 16.18 6.88
N THR A 126 -7.43 17.25 7.62
CA THR A 126 -8.17 17.52 8.86
C THR A 126 -9.64 17.83 8.56
N PRO A 127 -10.59 17.42 9.43
CA PRO A 127 -11.97 17.89 9.35
C PRO A 127 -11.94 19.42 9.35
N ASP A 128 -12.63 20.06 8.40
CA ASP A 128 -12.68 21.53 8.18
C ASP A 128 -11.49 22.18 7.45
N SER A 129 -10.59 21.38 6.87
CA SER A 129 -9.51 21.89 6.03
C SER A 129 -10.02 22.53 4.73
N GLN A 130 -9.69 23.81 4.50
CA GLN A 130 -9.88 24.49 3.21
C GLN A 130 -9.04 23.87 2.07
N SER A 131 -8.10 22.97 2.39
CA SER A 131 -7.27 22.29 1.40
C SER A 131 -7.91 21.04 0.80
N LEU A 132 -9.06 20.57 1.32
CA LEU A 132 -9.73 19.36 0.80
C LEU A 132 -10.00 19.42 -0.73
N PRO A 133 -10.55 20.51 -1.31
CA PRO A 133 -10.75 20.58 -2.75
C PRO A 133 -9.44 20.44 -3.54
N LEU A 134 -8.36 21.06 -3.05
CA LEU A 134 -7.05 20.99 -3.68
C LEU A 134 -6.47 19.56 -3.64
N VAL A 135 -6.62 18.87 -2.50
CA VAL A 135 -6.20 17.47 -2.35
C VAL A 135 -6.93 16.56 -3.33
N LEU A 136 -8.25 16.73 -3.50
CA LEU A 136 -9.05 15.92 -4.42
C LEU A 136 -8.69 16.19 -5.89
N VAL A 137 -8.50 17.46 -6.27
CA VAL A 137 -8.05 17.84 -7.62
C VAL A 137 -6.67 17.26 -7.92
N ASN A 138 -5.70 17.44 -7.01
CA ASN A 138 -4.36 16.89 -7.18
C ASN A 138 -4.36 15.36 -7.28
N THR A 139 -5.23 14.69 -6.53
CA THR A 139 -5.38 13.22 -6.59
C THR A 139 -5.94 12.75 -7.93
N THR A 140 -6.79 13.56 -8.58
CA THR A 140 -7.42 13.20 -9.86
C THR A 140 -6.51 13.50 -11.06
N LEU A 141 -5.65 14.51 -10.95
CA LEU A 141 -4.76 14.96 -12.02
C LEU A 141 -3.46 14.15 -12.13
N ALA A 142 -3.03 13.52 -11.04
CA ALA A 142 -1.85 12.66 -11.00
C ALA A 142 -2.13 11.28 -11.62
#